data_AF-A0A9R1BLF1-F1
#
_entry.id   AF-A0A9R1BLF1-F1
#
_cell.length_a   1.000
_cell.length_b   1.000
_cell.length_c   1.000
_cell.angle_alpha   90.00
_cell.angle_beta   90.00
_cell.angle_gamma   90.00
#
_symmetry.space_group_name_H-M   'P 1'
#
loop_
_entity.id
_entity.type
_entity.pdbx_description
1 polymer ?
#
loop_
_entity_poly.entity_id
_entity_poly.type
_entity_poly.pdbx_seq_one_letter_code
_entity_poly.pdbx_strand_id
1 'polypeptide(L)'
;MGTPSREAPLTAANNIQPFFVLLKASAGASASISSPATSRARRRIEVSQPSSPNPKSAKRPWDDDDEADMEMYEQLRLEAFHCTWSKIQSTINEVLRGINLKLFDQVLRWVQESFSAIRSIMRPRPAEIQQPYPLLTDVICRKIPTAFVLTKNAEFVDDVTTFRDLMDHLESNGCHLAKLSATELSSKNGVGGCLRSLLRQLLSDVPDVADVSALASWYCKGDNYDQPIIIIIDDLEQCSGDVLGELLMTLR
;
A
#
# COMPACT_ATOMS: atom_id res chain seq x y z
N MET A 1 35.60 45.16 37.12
CA MET A 1 36.91 45.20 36.44
C MET A 1 37.42 43.77 36.39
N GLY A 2 37.45 43.01 35.30
CA GLY A 2 37.05 43.16 33.91
C GLY A 2 37.06 41.75 33.30
N THR A 3 36.19 41.51 32.32
CA THR A 3 36.23 40.31 31.46
C THR A 3 37.52 40.30 30.64
N PRO A 4 37.88 39.12 30.09
CA PRO A 4 38.05 39.11 28.65
C PRO A 4 37.28 37.97 27.98
N SER A 5 36.50 38.40 27.00
CA SER A 5 36.05 37.60 25.86
C SER A 5 37.26 37.20 25.01
N ARG A 6 37.28 35.97 24.47
CA ARG A 6 37.96 35.70 23.21
C ARG A 6 37.21 34.64 22.40
N GLU A 7 36.82 35.09 21.22
CA GLU A 7 36.02 34.43 20.21
C GLU A 7 36.77 33.33 19.43
N ALA A 8 35.94 32.52 18.77
CA ALA A 8 36.11 31.77 17.52
C ALA A 8 36.56 30.29 17.61
N PRO A 9 36.16 29.43 16.63
CA PRO A 9 35.31 29.68 15.46
C PRO A 9 34.05 28.79 15.37
N LEU A 10 32.95 29.42 14.92
CA LEU A 10 31.80 28.77 14.29
C LEU A 10 32.21 28.33 12.88
N THR A 11 32.64 27.08 12.67
CA THR A 11 32.65 26.46 11.33
C THR A 11 33.07 24.99 11.38
N ALA A 12 32.12 24.09 11.09
CA ALA A 12 32.26 22.76 10.48
C ALA A 12 31.05 21.91 10.92
N ALA A 13 30.26 21.25 10.07
CA ALA A 13 30.33 21.05 8.65
C ALA A 13 28.91 20.76 8.15
N ASN A 14 28.32 21.69 7.38
CA ASN A 14 27.21 21.37 6.49
C ASN A 14 27.76 20.52 5.35
N ASN A 15 27.83 19.21 5.54
CA ASN A 15 28.14 18.26 4.48
C ASN A 15 26.91 18.00 3.61
N ILE A 16 26.38 19.06 3.00
CA ILE A 16 25.44 18.93 1.89
C ILE A 16 26.28 18.98 0.62
N GLN A 17 26.48 17.83 -0.02
CA GLN A 17 27.10 17.78 -1.34
C GLN A 17 26.28 18.61 -2.33
N PRO A 18 26.90 19.25 -3.34
CA PRO A 18 26.16 19.95 -4.37
C PRO A 18 25.34 18.95 -5.19
N PHE A 19 24.01 19.05 -5.11
CA PHE A 19 23.10 18.32 -5.98
C PHE A 19 22.89 19.13 -7.27
N PHE A 20 22.89 18.44 -8.41
CA PHE A 20 22.57 19.05 -9.69
C PHE A 20 21.05 19.03 -9.88
N VAL A 21 20.43 20.21 -9.90
CA VAL A 21 19.03 20.36 -10.32
C VAL A 21 18.99 20.43 -11.85
N LEU A 22 18.59 19.35 -12.50
CA LEU A 22 18.23 19.37 -13.92
C LEU A 22 16.83 19.96 -14.05
N LEU A 23 16.75 21.26 -14.33
CA LEU A 23 15.52 21.93 -14.72
C LEU A 23 15.12 21.43 -16.12
N LYS A 24 13.92 20.86 -16.22
CA LYS A 24 13.31 20.49 -17.50
C LYS A 24 13.10 21.76 -18.32
N ALA A 25 13.82 21.89 -19.43
CA ALA A 25 13.64 22.98 -20.37
C ALA A 25 12.20 22.96 -20.89
N SER A 26 11.47 24.05 -20.63
CA SER A 26 10.18 24.35 -21.25
C SER A 26 10.37 24.41 -22.76
N ALA A 27 9.55 23.67 -23.51
CA ALA A 27 9.52 23.76 -24.97
C ALA A 27 9.06 25.17 -25.35
N GLY A 28 10.00 25.95 -25.91
CA GLY A 28 9.84 27.35 -26.23
C GLY A 28 8.77 27.63 -27.27
N ALA A 29 8.11 28.77 -27.09
CA ALA A 29 7.38 29.45 -28.13
C ALA A 29 8.36 30.12 -29.12
N SER A 30 8.14 29.83 -30.40
CA SER A 30 8.21 30.73 -31.56
C SER A 30 9.56 31.31 -32.01
N ALA A 31 10.08 30.78 -33.12
CA ALA A 31 10.68 31.60 -34.18
C ALA A 31 10.48 30.93 -35.55
N SER A 32 9.69 31.60 -36.38
CA SER A 32 9.48 31.37 -37.82
C SER A 32 10.78 31.44 -38.61
N ILE A 33 10.92 30.62 -39.67
CA ILE A 33 11.47 30.98 -40.99
C ILE A 33 11.17 29.85 -42.00
N SER A 34 10.39 30.22 -43.03
CA SER A 34 10.20 29.72 -44.41
C SER A 34 10.45 28.25 -44.84
N SER A 35 9.44 27.72 -45.54
CA SER A 35 9.40 26.54 -46.43
C SER A 35 10.42 26.58 -47.61
N PRO A 36 10.63 25.44 -48.33
CA PRO A 36 9.80 25.22 -49.52
C PRO A 36 9.31 23.77 -49.73
N ALA A 37 8.30 23.68 -50.59
CA ALA A 37 7.46 22.53 -50.89
C ALA A 37 8.17 21.36 -51.60
N THR A 38 7.70 20.14 -51.34
CA THR A 38 7.67 19.06 -52.33
C THR A 38 6.42 18.20 -52.13
N SER A 39 5.81 17.90 -53.27
CA SER A 39 4.51 17.28 -53.48
C SER A 39 4.63 15.76 -53.62
N ARG A 40 3.63 14.99 -53.14
CA ARG A 40 2.83 14.03 -53.94
C ARG A 40 2.12 12.96 -53.09
N ALA A 41 0.86 12.76 -53.49
CA ALA A 41 0.09 11.51 -53.51
C ALA A 41 -0.46 10.93 -52.20
N ARG A 42 -1.57 11.51 -51.72
CA ARG A 42 -2.55 10.83 -50.86
C ARG A 42 -3.40 9.91 -51.74
N ARG A 43 -3.12 8.60 -51.73
CA ARG A 43 -3.88 7.57 -52.45
C ARG A 43 -5.22 7.36 -51.73
N ARG A 44 -6.32 7.80 -52.35
CA ARG A 44 -7.70 7.57 -51.93
C ARG A 44 -8.05 6.12 -52.28
N ILE A 45 -8.40 5.30 -51.29
CA ILE A 45 -8.90 3.94 -51.52
C ILE A 45 -10.39 4.09 -51.87
N GLU A 46 -10.72 3.93 -53.15
CA GLU A 46 -12.09 3.67 -53.60
C GLU A 46 -12.40 2.19 -53.30
N VAL A 47 -13.32 1.95 -52.37
CA VAL A 47 -13.93 0.63 -52.20
C VAL A 47 -14.91 0.46 -53.36
N SER A 48 -14.47 -0.23 -54.41
CA SER A 48 -15.35 -0.65 -55.50
C SER A 48 -16.33 -1.70 -54.97
N GLN A 49 -17.62 -1.36 -54.92
CA GLN A 49 -18.71 -2.33 -54.76
C GLN A 49 -18.80 -3.19 -56.03
N PRO A 50 -18.88 -4.53 -55.93
CA PRO A 50 -19.32 -5.34 -57.05
C PRO A 50 -20.85 -5.26 -57.15
N SER A 51 -21.32 -4.95 -58.36
CA SER A 51 -22.74 -4.91 -58.70
C SER A 51 -23.22 -6.24 -59.27
N SER A 52 -24.48 -6.56 -58.93
CA SER A 52 -25.45 -7.46 -59.60
C SER A 52 -25.59 -8.90 -59.05
N PRO A 53 -26.74 -9.59 -59.23
CA PRO A 53 -28.13 -9.13 -59.39
C PRO A 53 -29.09 -9.76 -58.36
N ASN A 54 -30.25 -9.13 -58.15
CA ASN A 54 -31.36 -9.63 -57.35
C ASN A 54 -31.97 -10.92 -57.93
N PRO A 55 -32.34 -11.91 -57.10
CA PRO A 55 -33.53 -12.70 -57.36
C PRO A 55 -34.52 -12.60 -56.18
N LYS A 56 -35.72 -12.14 -56.55
CA LYS A 56 -37.05 -12.35 -55.97
C LYS A 56 -37.14 -12.96 -54.56
N SER A 57 -37.84 -12.20 -53.71
CA SER A 57 -38.35 -12.54 -52.39
C SER A 57 -38.88 -13.98 -52.26
N ALA A 58 -38.21 -14.77 -51.44
CA ALA A 58 -38.87 -15.74 -50.57
C ALA A 58 -38.73 -15.19 -49.15
N LYS A 59 -39.85 -14.89 -48.49
CA LYS A 59 -39.84 -14.63 -47.04
C LYS A 59 -39.31 -15.91 -46.38
N ARG A 60 -38.07 -15.89 -45.90
CA ARG A 60 -37.64 -16.88 -44.92
C ARG A 60 -38.44 -16.63 -43.64
N PRO A 61 -38.86 -17.68 -42.90
CA PRO A 61 -39.24 -17.47 -41.52
C PRO A 61 -38.04 -16.80 -40.84
N TRP A 62 -38.27 -15.76 -40.05
CA TRP A 62 -37.28 -15.40 -39.05
C TRP A 62 -37.31 -16.57 -38.07
N ASP A 63 -36.34 -17.47 -38.20
CA ASP A 63 -36.22 -18.64 -37.34
C ASP A 63 -35.75 -18.12 -35.96
N ASP A 64 -36.54 -18.39 -34.92
CA ASP A 64 -36.18 -18.13 -33.51
C ASP A 64 -34.83 -18.76 -33.11
N ASP A 65 -34.30 -19.67 -33.94
CA ASP A 65 -32.99 -20.32 -33.84
C ASP A 65 -31.83 -19.32 -33.97
N ASP A 66 -31.95 -18.27 -34.80
CA ASP A 66 -30.89 -17.27 -35.02
C ASP A 66 -30.68 -16.34 -33.81
N GLU A 67 -31.73 -16.08 -33.02
CA GLU A 67 -31.66 -15.21 -31.83
C GLU A 67 -31.09 -15.97 -30.62
N ALA A 68 -31.47 -17.25 -30.45
CA ALA A 68 -30.91 -18.14 -29.45
C ALA A 68 -29.42 -18.45 -29.70
N ASP A 69 -29.03 -18.66 -30.96
CA ASP A 69 -27.61 -18.83 -31.35
C ASP A 69 -26.80 -17.54 -31.13
N MET A 70 -27.42 -16.37 -31.33
CA MET A 70 -26.79 -15.08 -31.06
C MET A 70 -26.56 -14.86 -29.56
N GLU A 71 -27.52 -15.21 -28.70
CA GLU A 71 -27.37 -15.12 -27.24
C GLU A 71 -26.29 -16.09 -26.72
N MET A 72 -26.27 -17.33 -27.22
CA MET A 72 -25.22 -18.31 -26.92
C MET A 72 -23.84 -17.80 -27.37
N TYR A 73 -23.74 -17.21 -28.57
CA TYR A 73 -22.49 -16.67 -29.07
C TYR A 73 -21.99 -15.47 -28.25
N GLU A 74 -22.88 -14.56 -27.83
CA GLU A 74 -22.51 -13.47 -26.92
C GLU A 74 -22.06 -14.00 -25.56
N GLN A 75 -22.70 -15.04 -25.04
CA GLN A 75 -22.28 -15.68 -23.79
C GLN A 75 -20.87 -16.27 -23.90
N LEU A 76 -20.56 -16.97 -25.00
CA LEU A 76 -19.23 -17.52 -25.24
C LEU A 76 -18.18 -16.41 -25.42
N ARG A 77 -18.54 -15.29 -26.05
CA ARG A 77 -17.65 -14.12 -26.16
C ARG A 77 -17.35 -13.50 -24.80
N LEU A 78 -18.37 -13.36 -23.95
CA LEU A 78 -18.22 -12.82 -22.61
C LEU A 78 -17.38 -13.76 -21.73
N GLU A 79 -17.60 -15.07 -21.82
CA GLU A 79 -16.79 -16.07 -21.12
C GLU A 79 -15.33 -16.04 -21.59
N ALA A 80 -15.10 -16.01 -22.90
CA ALA A 80 -13.76 -15.90 -23.47
C ALA A 80 -13.07 -14.60 -23.03
N PHE A 81 -13.82 -13.49 -22.97
CA PHE A 81 -13.32 -12.22 -22.45
C PHE A 81 -12.91 -12.35 -20.98
N HIS A 82 -13.79 -12.83 -20.11
CA HIS A 82 -13.49 -13.00 -18.69
C HIS A 82 -12.31 -13.94 -18.47
N CYS A 83 -12.27 -15.09 -19.13
CA CYS A 83 -11.17 -16.04 -19.04
C CYS A 83 -9.84 -15.40 -19.46
N THR A 84 -9.82 -14.67 -20.58
CA THR A 84 -8.62 -14.01 -21.08
C THR A 84 -8.21 -12.86 -20.17
N TRP A 85 -9.15 -12.03 -19.74
CA TRP A 85 -8.91 -10.91 -18.84
C TRP A 85 -8.38 -11.36 -17.48
N SER A 86 -9.00 -12.38 -16.87
CA SER A 86 -8.54 -12.95 -15.60
C SER A 86 -7.13 -13.52 -15.71
N LYS A 87 -6.79 -14.18 -16.82
CA LYS A 87 -5.41 -14.65 -17.08
C LYS A 87 -4.45 -13.48 -17.15
N ILE A 88 -4.74 -12.46 -17.95
CA ILE A 88 -3.90 -11.25 -18.06
C ILE A 88 -3.70 -10.60 -16.70
N GLN A 89 -4.78 -10.37 -15.96
CA GLN A 89 -4.76 -9.74 -14.64
C GLN A 89 -3.96 -10.58 -13.63
N SER A 90 -4.14 -11.90 -13.62
CA SER A 90 -3.39 -12.80 -12.74
C SER A 90 -1.89 -12.80 -13.04
N THR A 91 -1.50 -12.80 -14.32
CA THR A 91 -0.09 -12.72 -14.73
C THR A 91 0.53 -11.40 -14.32
N ILE A 92 -0.19 -10.28 -14.50
CA ILE A 92 0.29 -8.96 -14.06
C ILE A 92 0.52 -8.96 -12.55
N ASN A 93 -0.46 -9.42 -11.76
CA ASN A 93 -0.35 -9.47 -10.31
C ASN A 93 0.80 -10.38 -9.86
N GLU A 94 0.99 -11.53 -10.50
CA GLU A 94 2.09 -12.44 -10.17
C GLU A 94 3.46 -11.80 -10.45
N VAL A 95 3.61 -11.11 -11.58
CA VAL A 95 4.85 -10.40 -11.91
C VAL A 95 5.12 -9.27 -10.91
N LEU A 96 4.13 -8.46 -10.59
CA LEU A 96 4.27 -7.36 -9.61
C LEU A 96 4.65 -7.89 -8.22
N ARG A 97 3.96 -8.93 -7.76
CA ARG A 97 4.28 -9.61 -6.51
C ARG A 97 5.70 -10.18 -6.52
N GLY A 98 6.10 -10.81 -7.63
CA GLY A 98 7.43 -11.38 -7.81
C GLY A 98 8.56 -10.35 -7.76
N ILE A 99 8.33 -9.14 -8.29
CA ILE A 99 9.30 -8.03 -8.21
C ILE A 99 9.50 -7.59 -6.76
N ASN A 100 8.41 -7.50 -5.99
CA ASN A 100 8.44 -7.01 -4.62
C ASN A 100 8.82 -8.07 -3.58
N LEU A 101 8.77 -9.35 -3.92
CA LEU A 101 8.99 -10.45 -2.97
C LEU A 101 10.32 -10.33 -2.20
N LYS A 102 11.41 -9.94 -2.87
CA LYS A 102 12.71 -9.74 -2.22
C LYS A 102 12.68 -8.63 -1.17
N LEU A 103 11.91 -7.57 -1.41
CA LEU A 103 11.71 -6.50 -0.45
C LEU A 103 10.87 -7.01 0.72
N PHE A 104 9.82 -7.78 0.46
CA PHE A 104 8.98 -8.36 1.49
C PHE A 104 9.79 -9.30 2.41
N ASP A 105 10.66 -10.15 1.85
CA ASP A 105 11.58 -10.98 2.62
C ASP A 105 12.52 -10.17 3.51
N GLN A 106 12.98 -9.00 3.03
CA GLN A 106 13.83 -8.10 3.81
C GLN A 106 13.06 -7.45 4.96
N VAL A 107 11.82 -7.01 4.71
CA VAL A 107 10.94 -6.45 5.74
C VAL A 107 10.63 -7.52 6.79
N LEU A 108 10.25 -8.73 6.38
CA LEU A 108 10.00 -9.86 7.28
C LEU A 108 11.22 -10.17 8.14
N ARG A 109 12.41 -10.25 7.54
CA ARG A 109 13.65 -10.48 8.30
C ARG A 109 13.89 -9.37 9.33
N TRP A 110 13.72 -8.11 8.93
CA TRP A 110 13.87 -6.98 9.86
C TRP A 110 12.86 -7.04 11.02
N VAL A 111 11.61 -7.42 10.76
CA VAL A 111 10.59 -7.63 11.79
C VAL A 111 11.03 -8.72 12.77
N GLN A 112 11.45 -9.88 12.25
CA GLN A 112 11.86 -11.03 13.07
C GLN A 112 13.09 -10.72 13.92
N GLU A 113 14.10 -10.06 13.34
CA GLU A 113 15.29 -9.61 14.05
C GLU A 113 14.95 -8.59 15.13
N SER A 114 14.11 -7.61 14.82
CA SER A 114 13.66 -6.59 15.77
C SER A 114 12.89 -7.22 16.94
N PHE A 115 11.95 -8.12 16.64
CA PHE A 115 11.17 -8.82 17.66
C PHE A 115 12.05 -9.73 18.52
N SER A 116 12.99 -10.45 17.91
CA SER A 116 13.97 -11.26 18.63
C SER A 116 14.86 -10.44 19.56
N ALA A 117 15.26 -9.23 19.13
CA ALA A 117 16.02 -8.31 19.96
C ALA A 117 15.22 -7.87 21.21
N ILE A 118 13.94 -7.52 21.05
CA ILE A 118 13.05 -7.20 22.17
C ILE A 118 12.94 -8.37 23.14
N ARG A 119 12.71 -9.58 22.61
CA ARG A 119 12.63 -10.81 23.40
C ARG A 119 13.92 -11.21 24.09
N SER A 120 15.07 -10.82 23.54
CA SER A 120 16.37 -11.14 24.13
C SER A 120 16.64 -10.32 25.39
N ILE A 121 16.10 -9.10 25.46
CA ILE A 121 16.22 -8.21 26.63
C ILE A 121 15.42 -8.80 27.79
N MET A 122 14.23 -9.32 27.50
CA MET A 122 13.39 -10.00 28.49
C MET A 122 12.44 -10.95 27.77
N ARG A 123 12.21 -12.15 28.32
CA ARG A 123 11.14 -13.06 27.90
C ARG A 123 9.97 -12.89 28.86
N PRO A 124 9.00 -12.00 28.58
CA PRO A 124 7.93 -11.71 29.51
C PRO A 124 7.05 -12.96 29.60
N ARG A 125 6.85 -13.47 30.81
CA ARG A 125 5.88 -14.55 31.00
C ARG A 125 4.48 -14.00 30.73
N PRO A 126 3.51 -14.81 30.26
CA PRO A 126 2.14 -14.35 30.05
C PRO A 126 1.53 -13.64 31.28
N ALA A 127 1.89 -14.09 32.49
CA ALA A 127 1.45 -13.47 33.75
C ALA A 127 2.02 -12.05 33.98
N GLU A 128 3.17 -11.71 33.38
CA GLU A 128 3.78 -10.38 33.44
C GLU A 128 3.15 -9.43 32.42
N ILE A 129 2.77 -9.95 31.24
CA ILE A 129 2.10 -9.19 30.17
C ILE A 129 0.69 -8.75 30.58
N GLN A 130 -0.02 -9.59 31.35
CA GLN A 130 -1.38 -9.33 31.80
C GLN A 130 -1.47 -8.43 33.05
N GLN A 131 -0.35 -7.87 33.54
CA GLN A 131 -0.40 -6.95 34.67
C GLN A 131 -1.16 -5.66 34.31
N PRO A 132 -1.91 -5.09 35.27
CA PRO A 132 -2.67 -3.86 35.03
C PRO A 132 -1.72 -2.72 34.63
N TYR A 133 -2.08 -2.03 33.55
CA TYR A 133 -1.37 -0.84 33.07
C TYR A 133 -1.58 0.35 34.04
N PRO A 134 -0.60 1.25 34.22
CA PRO A 134 0.75 1.22 33.63
C PRO A 134 1.70 0.27 34.38
N LEU A 135 2.59 -0.40 33.64
CA LEU A 135 3.63 -1.24 34.23
C LEU A 135 4.60 -0.36 35.03
N LEU A 136 4.79 -0.67 36.31
CA LEU A 136 5.60 0.11 37.27
C LEU A 136 7.12 -0.10 37.13
N THR A 137 7.57 -0.89 36.15
CA THR A 137 8.98 -1.23 35.90
C THR A 137 9.47 -0.75 34.54
N ASP A 138 10.76 -0.40 34.47
CA ASP A 138 11.49 0.10 33.29
C ASP A 138 11.01 -0.61 32.01
N VAL A 139 10.39 0.18 31.14
CA VAL A 139 9.55 -0.25 30.01
C VAL A 139 10.21 -1.37 29.21
N ILE A 140 9.52 -2.52 29.10
CA ILE A 140 9.98 -3.76 28.45
C ILE A 140 10.60 -3.49 27.07
N CYS A 141 10.13 -2.45 26.38
CA CYS A 141 10.77 -1.91 25.20
C CYS A 141 10.83 -0.36 25.25
N ARG A 142 11.98 0.21 25.60
CA ARG A 142 12.17 1.68 25.62
C ARG A 142 11.92 2.36 24.26
N LYS A 143 11.96 1.60 23.15
CA LYS A 143 11.74 2.09 21.79
C LYS A 143 10.98 1.05 20.96
N ILE A 144 9.86 1.45 20.38
CA ILE A 144 9.14 0.63 19.39
C ILE A 144 9.96 0.63 18.09
N PRO A 145 10.34 -0.53 17.53
CA PRO A 145 10.95 -0.60 16.20
C PRO A 145 9.99 -0.03 15.16
N THR A 146 10.49 0.86 14.31
CA THR A 146 9.69 1.52 13.27
C THR A 146 10.51 1.62 12.01
N ALA A 147 9.88 1.31 10.88
CA ALA A 147 10.46 1.45 9.55
C ALA A 147 9.59 2.40 8.72
N PHE A 148 10.24 3.21 7.89
CA PHE A 148 9.57 4.00 6.87
C PHE A 148 9.75 3.31 5.53
N VAL A 149 8.64 3.01 4.87
CA VAL A 149 8.63 2.41 3.54
C VAL A 149 8.36 3.50 2.53
N LEU A 150 9.39 3.86 1.76
CA LEU A 150 9.25 4.82 0.66
C LEU A 150 9.01 4.04 -0.63
N THR A 151 7.79 4.10 -1.13
CA THR A 151 7.46 3.55 -2.43
C THR A 151 7.92 4.51 -3.52
N LYS A 152 8.33 3.97 -4.67
CA LYS A 152 8.70 4.77 -5.86
C LYS A 152 7.58 4.75 -6.90
N ASN A 153 6.37 4.41 -6.47
CA ASN A 153 5.25 4.28 -7.36
C ASN A 153 4.78 5.67 -7.81
N ALA A 154 4.30 5.74 -9.05
CA ALA A 154 3.80 6.99 -9.61
C ALA A 154 2.36 7.28 -9.15
N GLU A 155 1.59 6.23 -8.87
CA GLU A 155 0.19 6.29 -8.50
C GLU A 155 -0.04 5.64 -7.14
N PHE A 156 -0.87 6.25 -6.30
CA PHE A 156 -1.18 5.75 -4.96
C PHE A 156 -1.86 4.36 -4.98
N VAL A 157 -2.54 4.01 -6.08
CA VAL A 157 -3.23 2.72 -6.23
C VAL A 157 -2.24 1.55 -6.25
N ASP A 158 -1.04 1.79 -6.77
CA ASP A 158 0.04 0.80 -6.77
C ASP A 158 0.59 0.60 -5.35
N ASP A 159 0.62 1.65 -4.52
CA ASP A 159 1.00 1.56 -3.11
C ASP A 159 -0.01 0.71 -2.34
N VAL A 160 -1.30 0.96 -2.52
CA VAL A 160 -2.38 0.19 -1.87
C VAL A 160 -2.24 -1.30 -2.17
N THR A 161 -1.92 -1.66 -3.41
CA THR A 161 -1.74 -3.06 -3.82
C THR A 161 -0.45 -3.63 -3.26
N THR A 162 0.65 -2.87 -3.29
CA THR A 162 1.96 -3.29 -2.75
C THR A 162 1.90 -3.56 -1.25
N PHE A 163 1.25 -2.68 -0.48
CA PHE A 163 1.09 -2.87 0.97
C PHE A 163 0.15 -4.03 1.30
N ARG A 164 -0.87 -4.29 0.47
CA ARG A 164 -1.70 -5.50 0.62
C ARG A 164 -0.88 -6.78 0.44
N ASP A 165 -0.10 -6.86 -0.63
CA ASP A 165 0.75 -8.04 -0.88
C ASP A 165 1.81 -8.22 0.23
N LEU A 166 2.35 -7.11 0.76
CA LEU A 166 3.25 -7.14 1.93
C LEU A 166 2.54 -7.67 3.17
N MET A 167 1.30 -7.22 3.43
CA MET A 167 0.50 -7.70 4.54
C MET A 167 0.27 -9.21 4.44
N ASP A 168 -0.23 -9.69 3.30
CA ASP A 168 -0.46 -11.11 3.06
C ASP A 168 0.84 -11.94 3.25
N HIS A 169 1.97 -11.39 2.81
CA HIS A 169 3.28 -12.02 3.00
C HIS A 169 3.69 -12.10 4.48
N LEU A 170 3.48 -11.04 5.27
CA LEU A 170 3.82 -11.05 6.70
C LEU A 170 2.89 -11.97 7.51
N GLU A 171 1.59 -11.93 7.22
CA GLU A 171 0.55 -12.77 7.86
C GLU A 171 0.82 -14.26 7.60
N SER A 172 1.08 -14.64 6.34
CA SER A 172 1.43 -16.02 5.98
C SER A 172 2.73 -16.53 6.63
N ASN A 173 3.56 -15.62 7.15
CA ASN A 173 4.78 -15.92 7.90
C ASN A 173 4.63 -15.75 9.42
N GLY A 174 3.39 -15.75 9.93
CA GLY A 174 3.09 -15.83 11.36
C GLY A 174 3.03 -14.49 12.10
N CYS A 175 2.99 -13.36 11.38
CA CYS A 175 2.84 -12.05 12.00
C CYS A 175 1.35 -11.71 12.20
N HIS A 176 1.03 -11.02 13.30
CA HIS A 176 -0.29 -10.40 13.48
C HIS A 176 -0.28 -9.00 12.90
N LEU A 177 -1.27 -8.66 12.09
CA LEU A 177 -1.31 -7.39 11.37
C LEU A 177 -2.53 -6.55 11.75
N ALA A 178 -2.30 -5.25 11.84
CA ALA A 178 -3.36 -4.25 11.86
C ALA A 178 -2.95 -3.06 10.99
N LYS A 179 -3.94 -2.46 10.32
CA LYS A 179 -3.74 -1.30 9.46
C LYS A 179 -4.51 -0.10 10.00
N LEU A 180 -3.85 1.04 10.03
CA LEU A 180 -4.42 2.33 10.39
C LEU A 180 -4.19 3.31 9.25
N SER A 181 -5.13 4.20 9.03
CA SER A 181 -5.01 5.30 8.07
C SER A 181 -5.32 6.63 8.77
N ALA A 182 -5.29 7.70 8.00
CA ALA A 182 -5.66 9.03 8.47
C ALA A 182 -7.07 9.08 9.08
N THR A 183 -8.00 8.20 8.69
CA THR A 183 -9.35 8.16 9.29
C THR A 183 -9.30 7.73 10.75
N GLU A 184 -8.57 6.66 11.05
CA GLU A 184 -8.41 6.15 12.43
C GLU A 184 -7.56 7.08 13.28
N LEU A 185 -6.53 7.70 12.69
CA LEU A 185 -5.58 8.59 13.34
C LEU A 185 -5.99 10.08 13.26
N SER A 186 -7.29 10.35 13.15
CA SER A 186 -7.83 11.71 13.12
C SER A 186 -8.09 12.24 14.54
N SER A 187 -7.97 13.57 14.71
CA SER A 187 -8.27 14.25 15.98
C SER A 187 -9.72 14.06 16.43
N LYS A 188 -10.65 13.81 15.49
CA LYS A 188 -12.06 13.50 15.78
C LYS A 188 -12.23 12.18 16.54
N ASN A 189 -11.42 11.18 16.20
CA ASN A 189 -11.52 9.85 16.80
C ASN A 189 -10.70 9.73 18.09
N GLY A 190 -9.60 10.48 18.19
CA GLY A 190 -8.66 10.41 19.31
C GLY A 190 -7.99 9.04 19.44
N VAL A 191 -7.14 8.87 20.45
CA VAL A 191 -6.42 7.60 20.68
C VAL A 191 -7.38 6.43 20.94
N GLY A 192 -8.49 6.67 21.64
CA GLY A 192 -9.47 5.63 21.97
C GLY A 192 -10.18 5.07 20.73
N GLY A 193 -10.44 5.92 19.72
CA GLY A 193 -10.99 5.46 18.44
C GLY A 193 -9.98 4.63 17.66
N CYS A 194 -8.71 5.04 17.64
CA CYS A 194 -7.62 4.29 17.03
C CYS A 194 -7.43 2.91 17.69
N LEU A 195 -7.34 2.85 19.02
CA LEU A 195 -7.17 1.61 19.77
C LEU A 195 -8.34 0.65 19.56
N ARG A 196 -9.57 1.18 19.50
CA ARG A 196 -10.75 0.36 19.16
C ARG A 196 -10.65 -0.22 17.75
N SER A 197 -10.15 0.54 16.78
CA SER A 197 -9.93 0.05 15.42
C SER A 197 -8.87 -1.05 15.37
N LEU A 198 -7.74 -0.88 16.09
CA LEU A 198 -6.71 -1.90 16.23
C LEU A 198 -7.26 -3.19 16.82
N LEU A 199 -7.96 -3.09 17.95
CA LEU A 199 -8.55 -4.25 18.62
C LEU A 199 -9.56 -4.97 17.73
N ARG A 200 -10.36 -4.25 16.94
CA ARG A 200 -11.31 -4.87 15.99
C ARG A 200 -10.64 -5.64 14.86
N GLN A 201 -9.43 -5.28 14.48
CA GLN A 201 -8.69 -6.00 13.45
C GLN A 201 -8.00 -7.25 14.02
N LEU A 202 -7.54 -7.19 15.27
CA LEU A 202 -6.79 -8.29 15.90
C LEU A 202 -7.69 -9.28 16.66
N LEU A 203 -8.75 -8.80 17.32
CA LEU A 203 -9.66 -9.60 18.13
C LEU A 203 -10.94 -9.89 17.34
N SER A 204 -11.34 -11.17 17.28
CA SER A 204 -12.62 -11.57 16.68
C SER A 204 -13.83 -11.02 17.46
N ASP A 205 -13.72 -10.94 18.79
CA ASP A 205 -14.73 -10.35 19.69
C ASP A 205 -14.15 -9.09 20.34
N VAL A 206 -14.67 -7.92 19.94
CA VAL A 206 -14.20 -6.63 20.47
C VAL A 206 -14.88 -6.35 21.80
N PRO A 207 -14.13 -6.15 22.89
CA PRO A 207 -14.71 -5.78 24.17
C PRO A 207 -15.35 -4.38 24.12
N ASP A 208 -16.39 -4.16 24.92
CA ASP A 208 -17.05 -2.85 25.05
C ASP A 208 -16.07 -1.73 25.48
N VAL A 209 -15.04 -2.11 26.24
CA VAL A 209 -13.93 -1.24 26.63
C VAL A 209 -12.69 -1.60 25.81
N ALA A 210 -12.31 -0.71 24.90
CA ALA A 210 -11.09 -0.84 24.11
C ALA A 210 -9.89 -0.33 24.92
N ASP A 211 -9.09 -1.25 25.47
CA ASP A 211 -7.88 -0.92 26.21
C ASP A 211 -6.69 -1.85 25.86
N VAL A 212 -5.50 -1.47 26.32
CA VAL A 212 -4.27 -2.24 26.10
C VAL A 212 -4.30 -3.58 26.85
N SER A 213 -5.08 -3.67 27.94
CA SER A 213 -5.21 -4.91 28.72
C SER A 213 -5.94 -6.00 27.93
N ALA A 214 -6.94 -5.64 27.13
CA ALA A 214 -7.60 -6.55 26.20
C ALA A 214 -6.62 -7.09 25.14
N LEU A 215 -5.76 -6.21 24.60
CA LEU A 215 -4.72 -6.62 23.64
C LEU A 215 -3.71 -7.57 24.28
N ALA A 216 -3.23 -7.24 25.48
CA ALA A 216 -2.31 -8.08 26.25
C ALA A 216 -2.90 -9.46 26.56
N SER A 217 -4.18 -9.51 26.97
CA SER A 217 -4.92 -10.75 27.22
C SER A 217 -5.07 -11.58 25.95
N TRP A 218 -5.43 -10.96 24.82
CA TRP A 218 -5.53 -11.63 23.52
C TRP A 218 -4.18 -12.18 23.06
N TYR A 219 -3.10 -11.42 23.22
CA TYR A 219 -1.75 -11.82 22.83
C TYR A 219 -1.26 -13.05 23.59
N CYS A 220 -1.66 -13.19 24.86
CA CYS A 220 -1.26 -14.33 25.69
C CYS A 220 -2.05 -15.62 25.40
N LYS A 221 -2.99 -15.64 24.45
CA LYS A 221 -3.85 -16.79 24.16
C LYS A 221 -3.31 -17.63 23.00
N GLY A 222 -3.30 -18.96 23.20
CA GLY A 222 -3.09 -19.94 22.12
C GLY A 222 -1.85 -19.65 21.29
N ASP A 223 -2.04 -19.65 19.97
CA ASP A 223 -0.98 -19.46 18.98
C ASP A 223 -0.61 -17.98 18.75
N ASN A 224 -1.26 -17.04 19.45
CA ASN A 224 -0.96 -15.62 19.31
C ASN A 224 0.35 -15.24 20.01
N TYR A 225 0.66 -15.93 21.10
CA TYR A 225 1.82 -15.67 21.92
C TYR A 225 3.08 -15.95 21.13
N ASP A 226 4.11 -15.14 21.38
CA ASP A 226 5.43 -15.28 20.75
C ASP A 226 5.49 -14.91 19.27
N GLN A 227 4.45 -14.27 18.74
CA GLN A 227 4.44 -13.70 17.39
C GLN A 227 4.53 -12.18 17.42
N PRO A 228 5.09 -11.53 16.39
CA PRO A 228 5.12 -10.06 16.32
C PRO A 228 3.73 -9.50 15.98
N ILE A 229 3.37 -8.38 16.61
CA ILE A 229 2.24 -7.54 16.19
C ILE A 229 2.81 -6.37 15.38
N ILE A 230 2.34 -6.23 14.14
CA ILE A 230 2.77 -5.20 13.20
C ILE A 230 1.60 -4.26 12.95
N ILE A 231 1.84 -2.96 13.12
CA ILE A 231 0.89 -1.90 12.80
C ILE A 231 1.40 -1.16 11.57
N ILE A 232 0.66 -1.24 10.47
CA ILE A 232 0.94 -0.48 9.25
C ILE A 232 0.12 0.81 9.28
N ILE A 233 0.78 1.93 9.06
CA ILE A 233 0.14 3.25 9.01
C ILE A 233 0.26 3.78 7.59
N ASP A 234 -0.89 3.89 6.92
CA ASP A 234 -1.01 4.49 5.60
C ASP A 234 -1.33 5.98 5.72
N ASP A 235 -1.07 6.74 4.65
CA ASP A 235 -1.33 8.17 4.55
C ASP A 235 -0.81 8.95 5.78
N LEU A 236 0.41 8.63 6.20
CA LEU A 236 1.02 9.16 7.42
C LEU A 236 1.04 10.69 7.42
N GLU A 237 1.20 11.30 6.25
CA GLU A 237 1.19 12.75 6.04
C GLU A 237 -0.17 13.41 6.33
N GLN A 238 -1.25 12.62 6.36
CA GLN A 238 -2.61 13.07 6.67
C GLN A 238 -3.05 12.75 8.10
N CYS A 239 -2.22 12.01 8.86
CA CYS A 239 -2.51 11.63 10.24
C CYS A 239 -2.36 12.81 11.22
N SER A 240 -3.14 12.81 12.30
CA SER A 240 -2.94 13.76 13.40
C SER A 240 -1.71 13.35 14.22
N GLY A 241 -0.70 14.23 14.24
CA GLY A 241 0.52 14.01 15.01
C GLY A 241 0.28 13.83 16.51
N ASP A 242 -0.70 14.54 17.07
CA ASP A 242 -1.07 14.44 18.49
C ASP A 242 -1.64 13.05 18.82
N VAL A 243 -2.59 12.56 18.01
CA VAL A 243 -3.21 11.25 18.19
C VAL A 243 -2.19 10.12 17.98
N LEU A 244 -1.34 10.25 16.97
CA LEU A 244 -0.26 9.29 16.72
C LEU A 244 0.75 9.26 17.88
N GLY A 245 1.13 10.43 18.41
CA GLY A 245 2.00 10.54 19.57
C GLY A 245 1.41 9.88 20.82
N GLU A 246 0.12 10.13 21.09
CA GLU A 246 -0.60 9.52 22.20
C GLU A 246 -0.72 7.99 22.04
N LEU A 247 -0.98 7.50 20.84
CA LEU A 247 -0.98 6.06 20.53
C LEU A 247 0.39 5.43 20.81
N LEU A 248 1.48 6.04 20.33
CA LEU A 248 2.83 5.53 20.55
C LEU A 248 3.20 5.52 22.04
N MET A 249 2.70 6.47 22.83
CA MET A 249 2.89 6.47 24.28
C MET A 249 2.04 5.40 24.98
N THR A 250 0.85 5.11 24.44
CA THR A 250 -0.05 4.06 24.96
C THR A 250 0.48 2.65 24.68
N LEU A 251 1.16 2.45 23.55
CA LEU A 251 1.72 1.16 23.13
C LEU A 251 3.15 0.88 23.64
N ARG A 252 3.78 1.83 24.32
CA ARG A 252 5.06 1.62 25.00
C ARG A 252 4.88 0.81 26.27
#